data_AF-A0A922IC40-F1
#
_entry.id   AF-A0A922IC40-F1
#
_cell.length_a   1.000
_cell.length_b   1.000
_cell.length_c   1.000
_cell.angle_alpha   90.00
_cell.angle_beta   90.00
_cell.angle_gamma   90.00
#
_symmetry.space_group_name_H-M   'P 1'
#
loop_
_entity.id
_entity.type
_entity.pdbx_description
1 polymer ?
#
loop_
_entity_poly.entity_id
_entity_poly.type
_entity_poly.pdbx_seq_one_letter_code
_entity_poly.pdbx_strand_id
1 'polypeptide(L)'
;MSNLNTDALEREVYQTAFKHVSNMLQRPDQLDKIEQYKKRVKRNINSKESMLKTAMQTQLDGVKTGLIHLKAAANDISEIKNTIRLIEETFPSIPMLYEKLKYVREESMKHSQYAVSMENLKHIFNVPETVAKTRELIMENYLLEAHLNLYELEKSRDNLLFQLHRLAPTNNADKNMLKHYYAEVEKLSEELGKQLWLIIRLTLNTVRKNLR
;
A
#
# COMPACT_ATOMS: atom_id res chain seq x y z
N MET A 1 9.54 54.31 27.66
CA MET A 1 10.99 54.54 27.76
C MET A 1 11.68 54.31 26.40
N SER A 2 11.28 55.05 25.36
CA SER A 2 11.77 54.84 23.97
C SER A 2 12.35 56.11 23.32
N ASN A 3 12.15 57.30 23.91
CA ASN A 3 12.56 58.58 23.31
C ASN A 3 13.97 59.04 23.71
N LEU A 4 14.63 58.42 24.69
CA LEU A 4 15.96 58.87 25.14
C LEU A 4 17.09 58.39 24.21
N ASN A 5 16.82 57.43 23.33
CA ASN A 5 17.81 56.79 22.47
C ASN A 5 17.80 57.35 21.04
N THR A 6 16.73 58.06 20.65
CA THR A 6 16.59 58.67 19.31
C THR A 6 17.44 59.94 19.21
N ASP A 7 17.40 60.80 20.21
CA ASP A 7 18.06 62.11 20.17
C ASP A 7 19.59 62.00 20.20
N ALA A 8 20.11 61.01 20.93
CA ALA A 8 21.55 60.70 20.96
C ALA A 8 22.02 60.15 19.61
N LEU A 9 21.25 59.24 19.01
CA LEU A 9 21.52 58.66 17.71
C LEU A 9 21.46 59.71 16.59
N GLU A 10 20.50 60.63 16.64
CA GLU A 10 20.39 61.73 15.67
C GLU A 10 21.63 62.62 15.68
N ARG A 11 22.15 62.98 16.87
CA ARG A 11 23.38 63.78 16.98
C ARG A 11 24.60 63.06 16.41
N GLU A 12 24.72 61.76 16.66
CA GLU A 12 25.81 60.94 16.13
C GLU A 12 25.75 60.81 14.60
N VAL A 13 24.55 60.57 14.06
CA VAL A 13 24.29 60.54 12.61
C VAL A 13 24.63 61.89 11.98
N TYR A 14 24.24 63.00 12.62
CA TYR A 14 24.51 64.34 12.11
C TYR A 14 26.02 64.65 12.09
N GLN A 15 26.75 64.33 13.16
CA GLN A 15 28.20 64.50 13.20
C GLN A 15 28.92 63.64 12.15
N THR A 16 28.45 62.41 11.96
CA THR A 16 29.02 61.50 10.95
C THR A 16 28.74 61.97 9.53
N ALA A 17 27.51 62.43 9.26
CA ALA A 17 27.13 63.02 7.98
C ALA A 17 27.93 64.30 7.70
N PHE A 18 28.11 65.15 8.70
CA PHE A 18 28.91 66.37 8.58
C PHE A 18 30.37 66.07 8.24
N LYS A 19 31.02 65.15 8.96
CA LYS A 19 32.39 64.69 8.65
C LYS A 19 32.47 64.09 7.25
N HIS A 20 31.47 63.31 6.83
CA HIS A 20 31.44 62.68 5.52
C HIS A 20 31.33 63.72 4.38
N VAL A 21 30.45 64.70 4.51
CA VAL A 21 30.27 65.78 3.53
C VAL A 21 31.51 66.68 3.49
N SER A 22 32.06 67.03 4.64
CA SER A 22 33.29 67.84 4.75
C SER A 22 34.48 67.15 4.08
N ASN A 23 34.62 65.83 4.24
CA ASN A 23 35.65 65.05 3.56
C ASN A 23 35.42 64.91 2.05
N MET A 24 34.16 64.98 1.58
CA MET A 24 33.82 64.84 0.16
C MET A 24 34.01 66.14 -0.63
N LEU A 25 33.91 67.31 0.02
CA LEU A 25 33.96 68.64 -0.60
C LEU A 25 35.10 69.50 -0.01
N GLN A 26 36.34 69.02 -0.09
CA GLN A 26 37.51 69.70 0.48
C GLN A 26 38.00 70.92 -0.31
N ARG A 27 37.65 71.04 -1.60
CA ARG A 27 38.10 72.14 -2.48
C ARG A 27 36.94 72.73 -3.30
N PRO A 28 36.98 74.04 -3.65
CA PRO A 28 35.87 74.73 -4.32
C PRO A 28 35.50 74.16 -5.70
N ASP A 29 36.47 73.63 -6.45
CA ASP A 29 36.30 72.99 -7.77
C ASP A 29 35.48 71.68 -7.72
N GLN A 30 35.32 71.07 -6.54
CA GLN A 30 34.53 69.84 -6.38
C GLN A 30 33.02 70.12 -6.28
N LEU A 31 32.61 71.39 -6.16
CA LEU A 31 31.19 71.79 -6.13
C LEU A 31 30.46 71.46 -7.45
N ASP A 32 31.18 71.43 -8.58
CA ASP A 32 30.62 71.07 -9.90
C ASP A 32 30.11 69.62 -9.95
N LYS A 33 30.61 68.74 -9.07
CA LYS A 33 30.21 67.33 -8.99
C LYS A 33 28.99 67.08 -8.09
N ILE A 34 28.48 68.11 -7.40
CA ILE A 34 27.34 67.99 -6.47
C ILE A 34 26.11 67.38 -7.14
N GLU A 35 25.81 67.77 -8.38
CA GLU A 35 24.63 67.28 -9.09
C GLU A 35 24.74 65.77 -9.39
N GLN A 36 25.95 65.29 -9.68
CA GLN A 36 26.21 63.86 -9.87
C GLN A 36 26.08 63.09 -8.55
N TYR A 37 26.59 63.64 -7.44
CA TYR A 37 26.43 63.05 -6.11
C TYR A 37 24.97 62.99 -5.67
N LYS A 38 24.20 64.08 -5.86
CA LYS A 38 22.75 64.11 -5.60
C LYS A 38 22.00 63.04 -6.40
N LYS A 39 22.29 62.90 -7.70
CA LYS A 39 21.71 61.84 -8.54
C LYS A 39 22.09 60.43 -8.08
N ARG A 40 23.31 60.21 -7.60
CA ARG A 40 23.75 58.91 -7.06
C ARG A 40 23.06 58.59 -5.74
N VAL A 41 22.98 59.56 -4.83
CA VAL A 41 22.28 59.42 -3.54
C VAL A 41 20.79 59.15 -3.78
N LYS A 42 20.14 59.90 -4.67
CA LYS A 42 18.73 59.67 -5.04
C LYS A 42 18.49 58.26 -5.60
N ARG A 43 19.38 57.75 -6.47
CA ARG A 43 19.30 56.37 -6.97
C ARG A 43 19.48 55.34 -5.85
N ASN A 44 20.42 55.55 -4.93
CA ASN A 44 20.65 54.66 -3.80
C ASN A 44 19.44 54.64 -2.84
N ILE A 45 18.85 55.81 -2.55
CA ILE A 45 17.63 55.93 -1.76
C ILE A 45 16.49 55.16 -2.41
N ASN A 46 16.22 55.40 -3.70
CA ASN A 46 15.16 54.71 -4.44
C ASN A 46 15.37 53.18 -4.46
N SER A 47 16.62 52.72 -4.61
CA SER A 47 16.95 51.30 -4.59
C SER A 47 16.72 50.68 -3.21
N LYS A 48 17.16 51.35 -2.13
CA LYS A 48 16.92 50.88 -0.76
C LYS A 48 15.44 50.88 -0.41
N GLU A 49 14.69 51.89 -0.83
CA GLU A 49 13.25 51.97 -0.61
C GLU A 49 12.53 50.84 -1.36
N SER A 50 12.92 50.55 -2.61
CA SER A 50 12.39 49.41 -3.36
C SER A 50 12.69 48.08 -2.69
N MET A 51 13.94 47.87 -2.23
CA MET A 51 14.32 46.67 -1.48
C MET A 51 13.52 46.53 -0.18
N LEU A 52 13.33 47.61 0.57
CA LEU A 52 12.53 47.61 1.80
C LEU A 52 11.07 47.29 1.50
N LYS A 53 10.48 47.85 0.44
CA LYS A 53 9.10 47.52 0.03
C LYS A 53 8.97 46.04 -0.31
N THR A 54 9.89 45.49 -1.09
CA THR A 54 9.87 44.06 -1.43
C THR A 54 10.04 43.19 -0.19
N ALA A 55 11.00 43.51 0.69
CA ALA A 55 11.22 42.75 1.92
C ALA A 55 10.00 42.80 2.84
N MET A 56 9.39 43.98 3.02
CA MET A 56 8.16 44.13 3.80
C MET A 56 7.01 43.33 3.20
N GLN A 57 6.84 43.37 1.88
CA GLN A 57 5.80 42.61 1.19
C GLN A 57 6.00 41.10 1.39
N THR A 58 7.21 40.58 1.21
CA THR A 58 7.52 39.16 1.46
C THR A 58 7.26 38.74 2.91
N GLN A 59 7.60 39.59 3.88
CA GLN A 59 7.31 39.31 5.29
C GLN A 59 5.80 39.31 5.57
N LEU A 60 5.06 40.28 5.02
CA LEU A 60 3.60 40.33 5.16
C LEU A 60 2.92 39.11 4.52
N ASP A 61 3.38 38.69 3.36
CA ASP A 61 2.85 37.49 2.68
C ASP A 61 3.18 36.21 3.46
N GLY A 62 4.38 36.13 4.05
CA GLY A 62 4.77 35.04 4.95
C GLY A 62 3.89 34.97 6.19
N VAL A 63 3.65 36.11 6.85
CA VAL A 63 2.76 36.19 8.03
C VAL A 63 1.32 35.82 7.67
N LYS A 64 0.81 36.33 6.54
CA LYS A 64 -0.54 36.00 6.06
C LYS A 64 -0.70 34.50 5.82
N THR A 65 0.27 33.88 5.15
CA THR A 65 0.28 32.45 4.87
C THR A 65 0.38 31.63 6.17
N GLY A 66 1.24 32.06 7.10
CA GLY A 66 1.34 31.47 8.44
C GLY A 66 0.03 31.51 9.23
N LEU A 67 -0.69 32.64 9.20
CA LEU A 67 -2.00 32.76 9.87
C LEU A 67 -3.06 31.85 9.23
N ILE A 68 -3.05 31.71 7.90
CA ILE A 68 -3.96 30.79 7.20
C ILE A 68 -3.68 29.35 7.63
N HIS A 69 -2.40 28.94 7.67
CA HIS A 69 -2.03 27.60 8.11
C HIS A 69 -2.36 27.34 9.58
N LEU A 70 -2.14 28.31 10.48
CA LEU A 70 -2.52 28.19 11.88
C LEU A 70 -4.03 28.03 12.06
N LYS A 71 -4.83 28.77 11.28
CA LYS A 71 -6.28 28.64 11.31
C LYS A 71 -6.73 27.27 10.79
N ALA A 72 -6.12 26.78 9.71
CA ALA A 72 -6.40 25.44 9.17
C ALA A 72 -6.04 24.37 10.21
N ALA A 73 -4.84 24.41 10.77
CA ALA A 73 -4.40 23.46 11.79
C ALA A 73 -5.30 23.48 13.04
N ALA A 74 -5.79 24.64 13.47
CA ALA A 74 -6.74 24.74 14.57
C ALA A 74 -8.08 24.07 14.27
N ASN A 75 -8.58 24.19 13.03
CA ASN A 75 -9.77 23.49 12.57
C ASN A 75 -9.53 21.98 12.52
N ASP A 76 -8.40 21.54 11.94
CA ASP A 76 -8.04 20.12 11.84
C ASP A 76 -7.96 19.47 13.23
N ILE A 77 -7.36 20.17 14.22
CA ILE A 77 -7.30 19.70 15.60
C ILE A 77 -8.70 19.56 16.21
N SER A 78 -9.60 20.49 15.92
CA SER A 78 -11.00 20.42 16.38
C SER A 78 -11.72 19.21 15.77
N GLU A 79 -11.54 18.96 14.48
CA GLU A 79 -12.11 17.81 13.80
C GLU A 79 -11.56 16.49 14.36
N ILE A 80 -10.24 16.39 14.53
CA ILE A 80 -9.58 15.22 15.13
C ILE A 80 -10.10 14.98 16.55
N LYS A 81 -10.29 16.03 17.35
CA LYS A 81 -10.84 15.89 18.69
C LYS A 81 -12.27 15.34 18.67
N ASN A 82 -13.08 15.78 17.71
CA ASN A 82 -14.45 15.28 17.55
C ASN A 82 -14.49 13.81 17.10
N THR A 83 -13.61 13.40 16.18
CA THR A 83 -13.52 12.00 15.74
C THR A 83 -13.01 11.10 16.85
N ILE A 84 -12.01 11.52 17.63
CA ILE A 84 -11.53 10.78 18.81
C ILE A 84 -12.67 10.60 19.82
N ARG A 85 -13.45 11.64 20.08
CA ARG A 85 -14.60 11.54 20.99
C ARG A 85 -15.65 10.54 20.50
N LEU A 86 -15.96 10.54 19.20
CA LEU A 86 -16.89 9.58 18.61
C LEU A 86 -16.37 8.14 18.75
N ILE A 87 -15.07 7.94 18.54
CA ILE A 87 -14.38 6.66 18.75
C ILE A 87 -14.51 6.23 20.21
N GLU A 88 -14.18 7.09 21.17
CA GLU A 88 -14.30 6.79 22.61
C GLU A 88 -15.74 6.44 23.02
N GLU A 89 -16.74 7.06 22.42
CA GLU A 89 -18.16 6.77 22.66
C GLU A 89 -18.62 5.45 22.02
N THR A 90 -18.07 5.07 20.87
CA THR A 90 -18.46 3.83 20.15
C THR A 90 -17.69 2.60 20.61
N PHE A 91 -16.44 2.73 21.05
CA PHE A 91 -15.59 1.60 21.47
C PHE A 91 -16.20 0.71 22.57
N PRO A 92 -16.87 1.25 23.60
CA PRO A 92 -17.53 0.45 24.64
C PRO A 92 -18.65 -0.47 24.11
N SER A 93 -19.23 -0.14 22.95
CA SER A 93 -20.30 -0.94 22.33
C SER A 93 -19.77 -2.16 21.56
N ILE A 94 -18.48 -2.17 21.18
CA ILE A 94 -17.87 -3.22 20.35
C ILE A 94 -17.82 -4.57 21.08
N PRO A 95 -17.39 -4.67 22.36
CA PRO A 95 -17.41 -5.94 23.09
C PRO A 95 -18.83 -6.51 23.24
N MET A 96 -19.83 -5.66 23.46
CA MET A 96 -21.23 -6.10 23.54
C MET A 96 -21.74 -6.64 22.21
N LEU A 97 -21.34 -6.02 21.09
CA LEU A 97 -21.68 -6.51 19.76
C LEU A 97 -20.96 -7.83 19.45
N TYR A 98 -19.69 -7.97 19.86
CA TYR A 98 -18.92 -9.21 19.71
C TYR A 98 -19.59 -10.38 20.41
N GLU A 99 -20.03 -10.19 21.66
CA GLU A 99 -20.76 -11.22 22.41
C GLU A 99 -22.12 -11.55 21.78
N LYS A 100 -22.88 -10.54 21.34
CA LYS A 100 -24.15 -10.79 20.63
C LYS A 100 -23.95 -11.57 19.32
N LEU A 101 -22.87 -11.30 18.61
CA LEU A 101 -22.56 -11.93 17.33
C LEU A 101 -21.89 -13.30 17.48
N LYS A 102 -21.47 -13.67 18.71
CA LYS A 102 -20.81 -14.95 18.98
C LYS A 102 -21.64 -16.14 18.50
N TYR A 103 -22.93 -16.19 18.83
CA TYR A 103 -23.83 -17.26 18.40
C TYR A 103 -23.97 -17.33 16.87
N VAL A 104 -24.09 -16.19 16.20
CA VAL A 104 -24.18 -16.12 14.73
C VAL A 104 -22.87 -16.59 14.09
N ARG A 105 -21.73 -16.21 14.65
CA ARG A 105 -20.41 -16.66 14.17
C ARG A 105 -20.23 -18.16 14.36
N GLU A 106 -20.59 -18.70 15.51
CA GLU A 106 -20.50 -20.14 15.79
C GLU A 106 -21.41 -20.91 14.83
N GLU A 107 -22.65 -20.46 14.62
CA GLU A 107 -23.59 -21.11 13.71
C GLU A 107 -23.15 -20.99 12.25
N SER A 108 -22.64 -19.82 11.84
CA SER A 108 -22.05 -19.62 10.51
C SER A 108 -20.83 -20.52 10.29
N MET A 109 -20.01 -20.73 11.32
CA MET A 109 -18.85 -21.62 11.24
C MET A 109 -19.29 -23.08 11.09
N LYS A 110 -20.29 -23.53 11.85
CA LYS A 110 -20.89 -24.87 11.70
C LYS A 110 -21.51 -25.05 10.31
N HIS A 111 -22.29 -24.08 9.84
CA HIS A 111 -22.90 -24.13 8.51
C HIS A 111 -21.86 -24.22 7.41
N SER A 112 -20.79 -23.41 7.50
CA SER A 112 -19.66 -23.50 6.57
C SER A 112 -18.99 -24.88 6.63
N GLN A 113 -18.78 -25.44 7.81
CA GLN A 113 -18.24 -26.79 7.96
C GLN A 113 -19.15 -27.86 7.34
N TYR A 114 -20.47 -27.78 7.55
CA TYR A 114 -21.43 -28.71 6.96
C TYR A 114 -21.51 -28.59 5.44
N ALA A 115 -21.53 -27.38 4.89
CA ALA A 115 -21.55 -27.16 3.45
C ALA A 115 -20.34 -27.83 2.78
N VAL A 116 -19.15 -27.62 3.35
CA VAL A 116 -17.92 -28.22 2.86
C VAL A 116 -17.93 -29.76 3.05
N SER A 117 -18.42 -30.25 4.18
CA SER A 117 -18.56 -31.70 4.42
C SER A 117 -19.54 -32.36 3.45
N MET A 118 -20.62 -31.68 3.07
CA MET A 118 -21.61 -32.17 2.13
C MET A 118 -21.06 -32.24 0.70
N GLU A 119 -20.26 -31.25 0.30
CA GLU A 119 -19.53 -31.29 -0.97
C GLU A 119 -18.53 -32.46 -1.01
N ASN A 120 -17.77 -32.62 0.06
CA ASN A 120 -16.84 -33.75 0.19
C ASN A 120 -17.52 -35.12 0.11
N LEU A 121 -18.68 -35.30 0.76
CA LEU A 121 -19.42 -36.57 0.74
C LEU A 121 -19.82 -36.94 -0.68
N LYS A 122 -20.28 -35.98 -1.48
CA LYS A 122 -20.59 -36.20 -2.90
C LYS A 122 -19.38 -36.76 -3.65
N HIS A 123 -18.19 -36.22 -3.41
CA HIS A 123 -16.98 -36.71 -4.04
C HIS A 123 -16.58 -38.11 -3.54
N ILE A 124 -16.67 -38.38 -2.24
CA ILE A 124 -16.36 -39.71 -1.66
C ILE A 124 -17.29 -40.80 -2.22
N PHE A 125 -18.58 -40.55 -2.43
CA PHE A 125 -19.45 -41.58 -3.01
C PHE A 125 -19.15 -41.84 -4.50
N ASN A 126 -18.71 -40.81 -5.22
CA ASN A 126 -18.48 -40.91 -6.66
C ASN A 126 -17.05 -41.40 -7.02
N VAL A 127 -16.07 -41.31 -6.11
CA VAL A 127 -14.67 -41.70 -6.40
C VAL A 127 -14.53 -43.13 -6.94
N PRO A 128 -15.13 -44.18 -6.35
CA PRO A 128 -14.95 -45.54 -6.86
C PRO A 128 -15.52 -45.72 -8.28
N GLU A 129 -16.65 -45.08 -8.56
CA GLU A 129 -17.29 -45.11 -9.88
C GLU A 129 -16.47 -44.33 -10.91
N THR A 130 -16.00 -43.14 -10.57
CA THR A 130 -15.15 -42.32 -11.45
C THR A 130 -13.80 -42.99 -11.70
N VAL A 131 -13.22 -43.69 -10.71
CA VAL A 131 -11.99 -44.49 -10.90
C VAL A 131 -12.22 -45.61 -11.91
N ALA A 132 -13.32 -46.35 -11.80
CA ALA A 132 -13.66 -47.41 -12.76
C ALA A 132 -13.82 -46.85 -14.19
N LYS A 133 -14.62 -45.78 -14.35
CA LYS A 133 -14.80 -45.10 -15.64
C LYS A 133 -13.49 -44.58 -16.22
N THR A 134 -12.62 -44.02 -15.38
CA THR A 134 -11.33 -43.49 -15.85
C THR A 134 -10.41 -44.60 -16.33
N ARG A 135 -10.43 -45.78 -15.70
CA ARG A 135 -9.69 -46.95 -16.22
C ARG A 135 -10.18 -47.38 -17.59
N GLU A 136 -11.49 -47.43 -17.79
CA GLU A 136 -12.08 -47.74 -19.10
C GLU A 136 -11.64 -46.73 -20.17
N LEU A 137 -11.71 -45.43 -19.87
CA LEU A 137 -11.25 -44.37 -20.78
C LEU A 137 -9.75 -44.46 -21.12
N ILE A 138 -8.91 -44.88 -20.16
CA ILE A 138 -7.49 -45.14 -20.42
C ILE A 138 -7.33 -46.34 -21.38
N MET A 139 -8.12 -47.40 -21.20
CA MET A 139 -8.09 -48.56 -22.10
C MET A 139 -8.57 -48.21 -23.52
N GLU A 140 -9.55 -47.31 -23.63
CA GLU A 140 -10.10 -46.83 -24.91
C GLU A 140 -9.25 -45.72 -25.57
N ASN A 141 -8.12 -45.32 -24.98
CA ASN A 141 -7.25 -44.22 -25.42
C ASN A 141 -7.90 -42.82 -25.43
N TYR A 142 -8.99 -42.60 -24.69
CA TYR A 142 -9.56 -41.26 -24.46
C TYR A 142 -8.80 -40.51 -23.35
N LEU A 143 -7.52 -40.22 -23.62
CA LEU A 143 -6.56 -39.76 -22.61
C LEU A 143 -6.85 -38.38 -22.03
N LEU A 144 -7.48 -37.49 -22.81
CA LEU A 144 -7.84 -36.15 -22.34
C LEU A 144 -8.96 -36.21 -21.30
N GLU A 145 -10.00 -37.01 -21.57
CA GLU A 145 -11.12 -37.21 -20.67
C GLU A 145 -10.69 -38.00 -19.43
N ALA A 146 -9.81 -38.99 -19.61
CA ALA A 146 -9.19 -39.70 -18.49
C ALA A 146 -8.36 -38.76 -17.59
N HIS A 147 -7.59 -37.84 -18.16
CA HIS A 147 -6.84 -36.84 -17.40
C HIS A 147 -7.76 -35.87 -16.65
N LEU A 148 -8.86 -35.43 -17.26
CA LEU A 148 -9.83 -34.56 -16.60
C LEU A 148 -10.44 -35.24 -15.36
N ASN A 149 -10.88 -36.49 -15.51
CA ASN A 149 -11.44 -37.26 -14.41
C ASN A 149 -10.41 -37.52 -13.31
N LEU A 150 -9.15 -37.81 -13.68
CA LEU A 150 -8.05 -37.96 -12.73
C LEU A 150 -7.79 -36.65 -11.95
N TYR A 151 -7.78 -35.51 -12.63
CA TYR A 151 -7.62 -34.20 -11.99
C TYR A 151 -8.74 -33.90 -10.99
N GLU A 152 -10.00 -34.23 -11.31
CA GLU A 152 -11.12 -34.06 -10.37
C GLU A 152 -10.98 -34.95 -9.13
N LEU A 153 -10.50 -36.19 -9.31
CA LEU A 153 -10.22 -37.13 -8.21
C LEU A 153 -9.09 -36.62 -7.31
N GLU A 154 -7.99 -36.13 -7.88
CA GLU A 154 -6.87 -35.55 -7.12
C GLU A 154 -7.27 -34.26 -6.39
N LYS A 155 -8.05 -33.39 -7.05
CA LYS A 155 -8.61 -32.18 -6.44
C LYS A 155 -9.50 -32.53 -5.25
N SER A 156 -10.33 -33.58 -5.36
CA SER A 156 -11.14 -34.08 -4.25
C SER A 156 -10.29 -34.57 -3.07
N ARG A 157 -9.23 -35.35 -3.35
CA ARG A 157 -8.27 -35.82 -2.33
C ARG A 157 -7.63 -34.65 -1.59
N ASP A 158 -7.15 -33.66 -2.33
CA ASP A 158 -6.41 -32.53 -1.78
C ASP A 158 -7.33 -31.61 -0.96
N ASN A 159 -8.58 -31.41 -1.40
CA ASN A 159 -9.61 -30.70 -0.65
C ASN A 159 -9.93 -31.38 0.69
N LEU A 160 -10.03 -32.72 0.70
CA LEU A 160 -10.25 -33.49 1.93
C LEU A 160 -9.05 -33.41 2.88
N LEU A 161 -7.83 -33.54 2.33
CA LEU A 161 -6.60 -33.45 3.11
C LEU A 161 -6.42 -32.06 3.73
N PHE A 162 -6.72 -31.00 2.98
CA PHE A 162 -6.68 -29.62 3.47
C PHE A 162 -7.62 -29.40 4.65
N GLN A 163 -8.84 -29.94 4.56
CA GLN A 163 -9.81 -29.81 5.64
C GLN A 163 -9.43 -30.60 6.89
N LEU A 164 -8.90 -31.81 6.70
CA LEU A 164 -8.37 -32.61 7.81
C LEU A 164 -7.22 -31.88 8.52
N HIS A 165 -6.31 -31.26 7.76
CA HIS A 165 -5.23 -30.46 8.33
C HIS A 165 -5.75 -29.23 9.09
N ARG A 166 -6.81 -28.58 8.60
CA ARG A 166 -7.42 -27.42 9.24
C ARG A 166 -8.11 -27.76 10.57
N LEU A 167 -8.70 -28.95 10.69
CA LEU A 167 -9.48 -29.36 11.87
C LEU A 167 -8.65 -30.12 12.91
N ALA A 168 -7.73 -30.98 12.49
CA ALA A 168 -6.96 -31.84 13.38
C ALA A 168 -5.57 -32.19 12.78
N PRO A 169 -4.56 -31.30 12.91
CA PRO A 169 -3.26 -31.49 12.25
C PRO A 169 -2.51 -32.74 12.73
N THR A 170 -2.82 -33.26 13.91
CA THR A 170 -2.15 -34.40 14.57
C THR A 170 -2.83 -35.76 14.39
N ASN A 171 -3.99 -35.85 13.71
CA ASN A 171 -4.64 -37.16 13.52
C ASN A 171 -4.00 -37.96 12.37
N ASN A 172 -2.96 -38.71 12.69
CA ASN A 172 -2.25 -39.56 11.72
C ASN A 172 -3.10 -40.76 11.25
N ALA A 173 -4.09 -41.20 12.04
CA ALA A 173 -4.98 -42.29 11.66
C ALA A 173 -5.88 -41.90 10.47
N ASP A 174 -6.51 -40.73 10.53
CA ASP A 174 -7.36 -40.21 9.47
C ASP A 174 -6.56 -39.92 8.19
N LYS A 175 -5.32 -39.43 8.33
CA LYS A 175 -4.40 -39.23 7.19
C LYS A 175 -4.07 -40.55 6.51
N ASN A 176 -3.80 -41.60 7.28
CA ASN A 176 -3.52 -42.93 6.73
C ASN A 176 -4.76 -43.55 6.07
N MET A 177 -5.93 -43.40 6.67
CA MET A 177 -7.20 -43.83 6.07
C MET A 177 -7.44 -43.16 4.71
N LEU A 178 -7.23 -41.85 4.60
CA LEU A 178 -7.40 -41.11 3.35
C LEU A 178 -6.40 -41.57 2.28
N LYS A 179 -5.14 -41.82 2.67
CA LYS A 179 -4.12 -42.37 1.76
C LYS A 179 -4.52 -43.74 1.21
N HIS A 180 -5.02 -44.64 2.07
CA HIS A 180 -5.49 -45.95 1.62
C HIS A 180 -6.70 -45.85 0.68
N TYR A 181 -7.63 -44.94 0.97
CA TYR A 181 -8.82 -44.74 0.14
C TYR A 181 -8.47 -44.22 -1.26
N TYR A 182 -7.53 -43.28 -1.38
CA TYR A 182 -7.08 -42.73 -2.68
C TYR A 182 -5.95 -43.51 -3.36
N ALA A 183 -5.51 -44.66 -2.82
CA ALA A 183 -4.43 -45.45 -3.40
C ALA A 183 -4.72 -45.90 -4.85
N GLU A 184 -5.99 -46.15 -5.17
CA GLU A 184 -6.39 -46.52 -6.55
C GLU A 184 -6.29 -45.35 -7.53
N VAL A 185 -6.39 -44.10 -7.05
CA VAL A 185 -6.19 -42.89 -7.87
C VAL A 185 -4.71 -42.69 -8.19
N GLU A 186 -3.82 -43.03 -7.26
CA GLU A 186 -2.36 -43.01 -7.50
C GLU A 186 -1.96 -44.03 -8.58
N LYS A 187 -2.50 -45.25 -8.51
CA LYS A 187 -2.32 -46.27 -9.57
C LYS A 187 -2.83 -45.79 -10.93
N LEU A 188 -3.98 -45.14 -10.95
CA LEU A 188 -4.58 -44.58 -12.16
C LEU A 188 -3.70 -43.49 -12.79
N SER A 189 -3.08 -42.66 -11.96
CA SER A 189 -2.11 -41.64 -12.38
C SER A 189 -0.87 -42.28 -13.03
N GLU A 190 -0.33 -43.35 -12.45
CA GLU A 190 0.77 -44.11 -13.04
C GLU A 190 0.40 -44.76 -14.39
N GLU A 191 -0.81 -45.34 -14.49
CA GLU A 191 -1.32 -45.97 -15.72
C GLU A 191 -1.45 -44.96 -16.86
N LEU A 192 -2.06 -43.80 -16.59
CA LEU A 192 -2.17 -42.71 -17.55
C LEU A 192 -0.79 -42.18 -17.96
N GLY A 193 0.12 -42.00 -17.00
CA GLY A 193 1.50 -41.57 -17.25
C GLY A 193 2.26 -42.53 -18.18
N LYS A 194 2.10 -43.85 -17.99
CA LYS A 194 2.69 -44.86 -18.88
C LYS A 194 2.16 -44.76 -20.32
N GLN A 195 0.86 -44.56 -20.50
CA GLN A 195 0.25 -44.40 -21.83
C GLN A 195 0.73 -43.13 -22.53
N LEU A 196 0.76 -42.00 -21.81
CA LEU A 196 1.27 -40.73 -22.35
C LEU A 196 2.74 -40.85 -22.77
N TRP A 197 3.58 -41.47 -21.94
CA TRP A 197 4.99 -41.64 -22.25
C TRP A 197 5.22 -42.56 -23.45
N LEU A 198 4.42 -43.62 -23.58
CA LEU A 198 4.43 -44.49 -24.75
C LEU A 198 4.10 -43.71 -26.04
N ILE A 199 3.05 -42.90 -26.02
CA ILE A 199 2.64 -42.09 -27.19
C ILE A 199 3.72 -41.07 -27.54
N ILE A 200 4.28 -40.35 -26.56
CA ILE A 200 5.38 -39.41 -26.79
C ILE A 200 6.59 -40.11 -27.40
N ARG A 201 6.95 -41.30 -26.90
CA ARG A 201 8.05 -42.08 -27.45
C ARG A 201 7.78 -42.53 -28.88
N LEU A 202 6.55 -42.96 -29.19
CA LEU A 202 6.14 -43.35 -30.54
C LEU A 202 6.16 -42.15 -31.50
N THR A 203 5.62 -41.00 -31.12
CA THR A 203 5.62 -39.79 -31.96
C THR A 203 7.03 -39.29 -32.21
N LEU A 204 7.89 -39.24 -31.19
CA LEU A 204 9.31 -38.87 -31.35
C LEU A 204 10.06 -39.83 -32.28
N ASN A 205 9.79 -41.14 -32.19
CA ASN A 205 10.39 -42.12 -33.09
C ASN A 205 9.91 -41.96 -34.53
N THR A 206 8.62 -41.67 -34.74
CA THR A 206 8.06 -41.40 -36.07
C THR A 206 8.66 -40.14 -36.68
N VAL A 207 8.77 -39.06 -35.91
CA VAL A 207 9.44 -37.82 -36.35
C VAL A 207 10.89 -38.09 -36.71
N ARG A 208 11.65 -38.84 -35.89
CA ARG A 208 13.05 -39.21 -36.19
C ARG A 208 13.21 -40.09 -37.44
N LYS A 209 12.22 -40.91 -37.77
CA LYS A 209 12.23 -41.74 -38.99
C LYS A 209 11.93 -40.91 -40.25
N ASN A 210 11.06 -39.92 -40.16
CA ASN A 210 10.69 -39.04 -41.29
C ASN A 210 11.73 -37.93 -41.56
N LEU A 211 12.70 -37.74 -40.67
CA LEU A 211 13.83 -36.81 -40.80
C LEU A 211 15.10 -37.46 -41.42
N ARG A 212 15.03 -38.75 -41.78
CA ARG A 212 16.03 -39.45 -42.61
C ARG A 212 15.42 -39.78 -43.96
#